data_AF-A0AAU2FEW6-F1
#
_entry.id   AF-A0AAU2FEW6-F1
#
_cell.length_a   1.000
_cell.length_b   1.000
_cell.length_c   1.000
_cell.angle_alpha   90.00
_cell.angle_beta   90.00
_cell.angle_gamma   90.00
#
_symmetry.space_group_name_H-M   'P 1'
#
loop_
_entity.id
_entity.type
_entity.pdbx_description
1 polymer ?
#
loop_
_entity_poly.entity_id
_entity_poly.type
_entity_poly.pdbx_seq_one_letter_code
_entity_poly.pdbx_strand_id
1 'polypeptide(L)'
;MPQQQSAPRRRLRDKQLRERRVHPRYNDDEFALIVNAAALSGMALGGYVAECSLAAARTDDPTAAVADYRAMVKALMAANGRLGMIGSNLNQLTWHLNKDGAWPHPDVVQRLLARVEASIAELDTAVAQVTEGR
;
A
#
# COMPACT_ATOMS: atom_id res chain seq x y z
N MET A 1 -3.76 2.94 50.25
CA MET A 1 -3.92 1.74 49.40
C MET A 1 -3.60 2.15 47.98
N PRO A 2 -2.55 1.61 47.33
CA PRO A 2 -2.29 1.93 45.94
C PRO A 2 -3.43 1.36 45.07
N GLN A 3 -4.11 2.22 44.32
CA GLN A 3 -5.14 1.83 43.36
C GLN A 3 -4.47 1.03 42.23
N GLN A 4 -4.80 -0.26 42.11
CA GLN A 4 -4.45 -1.05 40.94
C GLN A 4 -5.18 -0.47 39.73
N GLN A 5 -4.47 0.33 38.93
CA GLN A 5 -4.91 0.69 37.59
C GLN A 5 -5.15 -0.61 36.81
N SER A 6 -6.42 -0.86 36.50
CA SER A 6 -6.82 -2.00 35.70
C SER A 6 -6.14 -1.88 34.34
N ALA A 7 -5.20 -2.78 34.05
CA ALA A 7 -4.52 -2.78 32.75
C ALA A 7 -5.59 -2.79 31.65
N PRO A 8 -5.46 -1.93 30.62
CA PRO A 8 -6.43 -1.85 29.54
C PRO A 8 -6.66 -3.24 28.96
N ARG A 9 -7.92 -3.70 29.03
CA ARG A 9 -8.24 -5.12 28.78
C ARG A 9 -7.88 -5.45 27.34
N ARG A 10 -7.19 -6.57 27.19
CA ARG A 10 -6.80 -7.12 25.89
C ARG A 10 -8.06 -7.28 25.03
N ARG A 11 -9.11 -7.96 25.49
CA ARG A 11 -10.46 -8.14 24.84
C ARG A 11 -11.41 -8.72 25.88
N LEU A 12 -12.70 -8.90 25.55
CA LEU A 12 -13.56 -9.79 26.36
C LEU A 12 -12.94 -11.20 26.42
N ARG A 13 -12.91 -11.76 27.63
CA ARG A 13 -12.35 -13.09 27.89
C ARG A 13 -13.24 -14.16 27.25
N ASP A 14 -12.62 -15.07 26.53
CA ASP A 14 -13.27 -16.25 25.98
C ASP A 14 -13.20 -17.41 26.98
N LYS A 15 -14.16 -18.32 26.93
CA LYS A 15 -14.21 -19.52 27.77
C LYS A 15 -13.09 -20.49 27.40
N GLN A 16 -12.71 -20.54 26.12
CA GLN A 16 -11.62 -21.37 25.61
C GLN A 16 -10.41 -20.53 25.23
N LEU A 17 -9.22 -21.13 25.30
CA LEU A 17 -8.01 -20.47 24.83
C LEU A 17 -8.05 -20.33 23.31
N ARG A 18 -7.66 -19.17 22.79
CA ARG A 18 -7.50 -18.96 21.35
C ARG A 18 -6.18 -19.58 20.89
N GLU A 19 -6.26 -20.70 20.17
CA GLU A 19 -5.10 -21.47 19.71
C GLU A 19 -4.48 -20.93 18.41
N ARG A 20 -5.28 -20.32 17.54
CA ARG A 20 -4.85 -19.83 16.22
C ARG A 20 -4.31 -18.40 16.33
N ARG A 21 -3.19 -18.13 15.64
CA ARG A 21 -2.53 -16.81 15.63
C ARG A 21 -2.09 -16.44 14.22
N VAL A 22 -2.07 -15.13 13.96
CA VAL A 22 -1.50 -14.52 12.75
C VAL A 22 -0.40 -13.57 13.22
N HIS A 23 0.69 -13.46 12.44
CA HIS A 23 1.87 -12.67 12.76
C HIS A 23 2.14 -11.60 11.69
N PRO A 24 1.34 -10.51 11.62
CA PRO A 24 1.63 -9.39 10.73
C PRO A 24 2.98 -8.75 11.07
N ARG A 25 3.60 -8.16 10.06
CA ARG A 25 4.83 -7.36 10.18
C ARG A 25 4.48 -5.92 9.84
N TYR A 26 5.07 -5.00 10.60
CA TYR A 26 4.88 -3.56 10.44
C TYR A 26 6.25 -2.90 10.34
N ASN A 27 6.37 -1.86 9.53
CA ASN A 27 7.46 -0.89 9.68
C ASN A 27 7.21 0.03 10.88
N ASP A 28 8.15 0.92 11.16
CA ASP A 28 8.11 1.78 12.36
C ASP A 28 6.90 2.73 12.35
N ASP A 29 6.57 3.32 11.19
CA ASP A 29 5.44 4.24 11.04
C ASP A 29 4.09 3.52 11.20
N GLU A 30 3.93 2.37 10.55
CA GLU A 30 2.76 1.49 10.68
C GLU A 30 2.57 1.06 12.13
N PHE A 31 3.65 0.70 12.83
CA PHE A 31 3.58 0.29 14.22
C PHE A 31 3.17 1.46 15.13
N ALA A 32 3.74 2.66 14.92
CA ALA A 32 3.38 3.87 15.66
C ALA A 32 1.90 4.25 15.47
N LEU A 33 1.39 4.16 14.24
CA LEU A 33 -0.02 4.39 13.93
C LEU A 33 -0.94 3.45 14.73
N ILE A 34 -0.63 2.15 14.75
CA ILE A 34 -1.45 1.17 15.47
C ILE A 34 -1.35 1.37 16.99
N VAL A 35 -0.17 1.71 17.52
CA VAL A 35 0.00 2.04 18.95
C VAL A 35 -0.87 3.23 19.34
N ASN A 36 -0.87 4.29 18.54
CA ASN A 36 -1.68 5.48 18.79
C ASN A 36 -3.18 5.15 18.74
N ALA A 37 -3.62 4.43 17.71
CA ALA A 37 -5.02 4.05 17.56
C ALA A 37 -5.51 3.12 18.70
N ALA A 38 -4.65 2.22 19.19
CA ALA A 38 -4.94 1.39 20.36
C ALA A 38 -5.08 2.23 21.63
N ALA A 39 -4.22 3.22 21.83
CA ALA A 39 -4.27 4.15 22.96
C ALA A 39 -5.56 4.99 22.94
N LEU A 40 -5.92 5.55 21.77
CA LEU A 40 -7.17 6.30 21.58
C LEU A 40 -8.41 5.44 21.86
N SER A 41 -8.34 4.14 21.55
CA SER A 41 -9.42 3.19 21.80
C SER A 41 -9.45 2.66 23.25
N GLY A 42 -8.47 3.02 24.10
CA GLY A 42 -8.35 2.48 25.46
C GLY A 42 -8.04 0.98 25.51
N MET A 43 -7.49 0.42 24.44
CA MET A 43 -7.23 -1.02 24.30
C MET A 43 -5.74 -1.32 24.38
N ALA A 44 -5.37 -2.47 24.94
CA ALA A 44 -4.00 -2.97 24.78
C ALA A 44 -3.75 -3.29 23.29
N LEU A 45 -2.54 -3.01 22.78
CA LEU A 45 -2.18 -3.11 21.36
C LEU A 45 -2.65 -4.41 20.67
N GLY A 46 -2.23 -5.58 21.18
CA GLY A 46 -2.65 -6.87 20.59
C GLY A 46 -4.15 -7.14 20.72
N GLY A 47 -4.81 -6.44 21.63
CA GLY A 47 -6.25 -6.39 21.82
C GLY A 47 -6.99 -5.51 20.81
N TYR A 48 -6.40 -4.38 20.47
CA TYR A 48 -6.88 -3.51 19.41
C TYR A 48 -6.79 -4.21 18.05
N VAL A 49 -5.58 -4.65 17.64
CA VAL A 49 -5.29 -5.17 16.29
C VAL A 49 -6.28 -6.25 15.84
N ALA A 50 -6.42 -7.32 16.61
CA ALA A 50 -7.34 -8.38 16.20
C ALA A 50 -8.83 -8.01 16.42
N GLU A 51 -9.22 -6.97 17.18
CA GLU A 51 -10.65 -6.62 17.33
C GLU A 51 -11.04 -5.84 16.10
N CYS A 52 -10.17 -4.94 15.63
CA CYS A 52 -10.32 -4.31 14.32
C CYS A 52 -10.43 -5.34 13.20
N SER A 53 -9.55 -6.36 13.17
CA SER A 53 -9.64 -7.40 12.13
C SER A 53 -10.92 -8.23 12.22
N LEU A 54 -11.39 -8.54 13.43
CA LEU A 54 -12.64 -9.28 13.62
C LEU A 54 -13.87 -8.41 13.31
N ALA A 55 -13.85 -7.13 13.67
CA ALA A 55 -14.90 -6.18 13.35
C ALA A 55 -15.04 -6.04 11.83
N ALA A 56 -13.93 -5.81 11.12
CA ALA A 56 -13.91 -5.77 9.65
C ALA A 56 -14.38 -7.09 9.02
N ALA A 57 -13.99 -8.25 9.57
CA ALA A 57 -14.44 -9.54 9.06
C ALA A 57 -15.94 -9.83 9.31
N ARG A 58 -16.60 -9.11 10.23
CA ARG A 58 -18.00 -9.30 10.59
C ARG A 58 -18.96 -8.36 9.87
N THR A 59 -18.47 -7.37 9.12
CA THR A 59 -19.32 -6.47 8.33
C THR A 59 -19.91 -7.20 7.12
N ASP A 60 -21.03 -6.70 6.58
CA ASP A 60 -21.67 -7.28 5.38
C ASP A 60 -20.77 -7.23 4.13
N ASP A 61 -19.90 -6.21 4.04
CA ASP A 61 -18.83 -6.14 3.05
C ASP A 61 -17.45 -6.00 3.74
N PRO A 62 -16.80 -7.13 4.10
CA PRO A 62 -15.45 -7.12 4.70
C PRO A 62 -14.37 -6.52 3.81
N THR A 63 -14.62 -6.40 2.50
CA THR A 63 -13.62 -5.86 1.57
C THR A 63 -13.58 -4.34 1.59
N ALA A 64 -14.69 -3.69 1.95
CA ALA A 64 -14.81 -2.24 2.06
C ALA A 64 -13.76 -1.64 3.01
N ALA A 65 -13.45 -2.33 4.12
CA ALA A 65 -12.48 -1.87 5.12
C ALA A 65 -11.05 -1.67 4.58
N VAL A 66 -10.73 -2.27 3.44
CA VAL A 66 -9.42 -2.18 2.78
C VAL A 66 -9.51 -1.83 1.29
N ALA A 67 -10.71 -1.52 0.79
CA ALA A 67 -10.98 -1.39 -0.63
C ALA A 67 -10.17 -0.26 -1.26
N ASP A 68 -10.19 0.93 -0.66
CA ASP A 68 -9.49 2.12 -1.14
C ASP A 68 -7.98 1.88 -1.20
N TYR A 69 -7.39 1.38 -0.10
CA TYR A 69 -5.97 1.04 -0.05
C TYR A 69 -5.58 0.00 -1.12
N ARG A 70 -6.38 -1.06 -1.29
CA ARG A 70 -6.09 -2.10 -2.30
C ARG A 70 -6.25 -1.58 -3.73
N ALA A 71 -7.25 -0.75 -3.99
CA ALA A 71 -7.45 -0.13 -5.29
C ALA A 71 -6.25 0.76 -5.64
N MET A 72 -5.79 1.54 -4.67
CA MET A 72 -4.64 2.43 -4.80
C MET A 72 -3.32 1.67 -5.03
N VAL A 73 -3.03 0.61 -4.26
CA VAL A 73 -1.85 -0.24 -4.49
C VAL A 73 -1.90 -0.89 -5.88
N LYS A 74 -3.07 -1.36 -6.32
CA LYS A 74 -3.24 -1.92 -7.67
C LYS A 74 -2.96 -0.87 -8.76
N ALA A 75 -3.44 0.36 -8.58
CA ALA A 75 -3.19 1.45 -9.51
C ALA A 75 -1.68 1.74 -9.63
N LEU A 76 -0.97 1.79 -8.49
CA LEU A 76 0.48 1.98 -8.47
C LEU A 76 1.23 0.82 -9.15
N MET A 77 0.86 -0.43 -8.88
CA MET A 77 1.47 -1.59 -9.54
C MET A 77 1.25 -1.58 -11.07
N ALA A 78 0.06 -1.18 -11.52
CA ALA A 78 -0.26 -1.05 -12.93
C ALA A 78 0.57 0.06 -13.59
N ALA A 79 0.71 1.22 -12.92
CA ALA A 79 1.57 2.31 -13.39
C ALA A 79 3.03 1.87 -13.49
N ASN A 80 3.57 1.20 -12.47
CA ASN A 80 4.94 0.69 -12.49
C ASN A 80 5.16 -0.34 -13.62
N GLY A 81 4.17 -1.20 -13.88
CA GLY A 81 4.20 -2.12 -15.02
C GLY A 81 4.28 -1.40 -16.37
N ARG A 82 3.53 -0.31 -16.55
CA ARG A 82 3.59 0.52 -17.77
C ARG A 82 4.98 1.16 -17.95
N LEU A 83 5.59 1.65 -16.88
CA LEU A 83 6.95 2.20 -16.92
C LEU A 83 7.99 1.15 -17.29
N GLY A 84 7.85 -0.08 -16.77
CA GLY A 84 8.71 -1.20 -17.17
C GLY A 84 8.65 -1.49 -18.68
N MET A 85 7.46 -1.42 -19.29
CA MET A 85 7.31 -1.57 -20.74
C MET A 85 7.97 -0.42 -21.51
N ILE A 86 7.80 0.82 -21.05
CA ILE A 86 8.44 2.00 -21.65
C ILE A 86 9.97 1.88 -21.61
N GLY A 87 10.52 1.50 -20.45
CA GLY A 87 11.96 1.27 -20.30
C GLY A 87 12.47 0.16 -21.21
N SER A 88 11.72 -0.93 -21.38
CA SER A 88 12.06 -1.99 -22.33
C SER A 88 12.11 -1.49 -23.77
N ASN A 89 11.11 -0.70 -24.19
CA ASN A 89 11.06 -0.12 -25.54
C ASN A 89 12.23 0.85 -25.77
N LEU A 90 12.57 1.68 -24.79
CA LEU A 90 13.72 2.58 -24.88
C LEU A 90 15.05 1.82 -24.94
N ASN A 91 15.16 0.71 -24.20
CA ASN A 91 16.34 -0.14 -24.23
C ASN A 91 16.50 -0.82 -25.59
N GLN A 92 15.41 -1.31 -26.19
CA GLN A 92 15.41 -1.88 -27.54
C GLN A 92 15.82 -0.83 -28.59
N LEU A 93 15.31 0.40 -28.46
CA LEU A 93 15.69 1.51 -29.32
C LEU A 93 17.20 1.81 -29.21
N THR A 94 17.71 1.97 -27.99
CA THR A 94 19.13 2.21 -27.74
C THR A 94 20.02 1.10 -28.29
N TRP A 95 19.60 -0.17 -28.14
CA TRP A 95 20.31 -1.30 -28.71
C TRP A 95 20.36 -1.25 -30.24
N HIS A 96 19.23 -0.94 -30.89
CA HIS A 96 19.17 -0.83 -32.35
C HIS A 96 20.02 0.35 -32.87
N LEU A 97 19.99 1.50 -32.18
CA LEU A 97 20.84 2.65 -32.46
C LEU A 97 22.33 2.32 -32.35
N ASN A 98 22.73 1.64 -31.28
CA ASN A 98 24.13 1.24 -31.07
C ASN A 98 24.62 0.23 -32.11
N LYS A 99 23.72 -0.54 -32.72
CA LYS A 99 24.06 -1.57 -33.70
C LYS A 99 24.09 -1.04 -35.13
N ASP A 100 23.10 -0.25 -35.52
CA ASP A 100 22.85 0.14 -36.92
C ASP A 100 23.07 1.64 -37.20
N GLY A 101 23.31 2.46 -36.17
CA GLY A 101 23.77 3.85 -36.27
C GLY A 101 22.75 4.88 -36.76
N ALA A 102 21.59 4.46 -37.27
CA ALA A 102 20.55 5.33 -37.79
C ALA A 102 19.40 5.53 -36.79
N TRP A 103 19.04 6.79 -36.53
CA TRP A 103 17.86 7.13 -35.73
C TRP A 103 16.56 6.74 -36.42
N PRO A 104 15.55 6.22 -35.70
CA PRO A 104 14.18 6.23 -36.21
C PRO A 104 13.74 7.65 -36.52
N HIS A 105 12.74 7.79 -37.40
CA HIS A 105 12.22 9.10 -37.80
C HIS A 105 11.93 9.97 -36.55
N PRO A 106 12.36 11.25 -36.51
CA PRO A 106 12.25 12.11 -35.33
C PRO A 106 10.85 12.14 -34.69
N ASP A 107 9.80 12.08 -35.50
CA ASP A 107 8.41 12.07 -35.02
C ASP A 107 8.07 10.84 -34.18
N VAL A 108 8.68 9.69 -34.45
CA VAL A 108 8.49 8.46 -33.67
C VAL A 108 9.10 8.62 -32.28
N VAL A 109 10.28 9.21 -32.22
CA VAL A 109 11.00 9.50 -30.97
C VAL A 109 10.22 10.51 -30.13
N GLN A 110 9.75 11.59 -30.75
CA GLN A 110 8.96 12.62 -30.06
C GLN A 110 7.66 12.06 -29.49
N ARG A 111 6.94 11.21 -30.24
CA ARG A 111 5.74 10.53 -29.72
C ARG A 111 6.04 9.59 -28.56
N LEU A 112 7.18 8.88 -28.60
CA LEU A 112 7.60 8.02 -27.50
C LEU A 112 7.88 8.86 -26.24
N LEU A 113 8.66 9.94 -26.37
CA LEU A 113 8.97 10.85 -25.27
C LEU A 113 7.71 11.48 -24.66
N ALA A 114 6.79 11.97 -25.49
CA ALA A 114 5.50 12.49 -25.01
C ALA A 114 4.68 11.43 -24.25
N ARG A 115 4.74 10.16 -24.69
CA ARG A 115 4.06 9.05 -24.00
C ARG A 115 4.74 8.72 -22.67
N VAL A 116 6.07 8.84 -22.60
CA VAL A 116 6.85 8.69 -21.35
C VAL A 116 6.46 9.79 -20.36
N GLU A 117 6.49 11.05 -20.79
CA GLU A 117 6.09 12.20 -19.95
C GLU A 117 4.67 12.06 -19.41
N ALA A 118 3.70 11.71 -20.26
CA ALA A 118 2.33 11.46 -19.83
C ALA A 118 2.23 10.33 -18.79
N SER A 119 3.02 9.25 -18.97
CA SER A 119 3.03 8.12 -18.03
C SER A 119 3.67 8.48 -16.69
N ILE A 120 4.68 9.36 -16.69
CA ILE A 120 5.29 9.90 -15.47
C ILE A 120 4.28 10.79 -14.73
N ALA A 121 3.57 11.67 -15.43
CA ALA A 121 2.55 12.52 -14.81
C ALA A 121 1.38 11.71 -14.20
N GLU A 122 0.96 10.62 -14.86
CA GLU A 122 0.00 9.67 -14.29
C GLU A 122 0.53 9.00 -13.02
N LEU A 123 1.82 8.64 -12.99
CA LEU A 123 2.46 8.07 -11.80
C LEU A 123 2.51 9.09 -10.65
N ASP A 124 2.95 10.32 -10.92
CA ASP A 124 3.04 11.37 -9.90
C ASP A 124 1.67 11.65 -9.27
N THR A 125 0.61 11.63 -10.08
CA THR A 125 -0.78 11.75 -9.60
C THR A 125 -1.16 10.57 -8.69
N ALA A 126 -0.83 9.34 -9.10
CA ALA A 126 -1.12 8.15 -8.30
C ALA A 126 -0.33 8.13 -6.98
N VAL A 127 0.92 8.60 -6.99
CA VAL A 127 1.75 8.75 -5.79
C VAL A 127 1.19 9.82 -4.86
N ALA A 128 0.76 10.96 -5.40
CA ALA A 128 0.15 12.03 -4.60
C ALA A 128 -1.11 11.54 -3.86
N GLN A 129 -1.99 10.80 -4.53
CA GLN A 129 -3.17 10.19 -3.91
C GLN A 129 -2.81 9.22 -2.77
N VAL A 130 -1.69 8.50 -2.89
CA VAL A 130 -1.17 7.59 -1.85
C VAL A 130 -0.61 8.33 -0.65
N THR A 131 0.00 9.50 -0.86
CA THR A 131 0.59 10.30 0.21
C THR A 131 -0.42 11.19 0.92
N GLU A 132 -1.45 11.67 0.22
CA GLU A 132 -2.50 12.53 0.78
C GLU A 132 -3.62 11.76 1.50
N GLY A 133 -3.87 10.50 1.11
CA GLY A 133 -4.84 9.63 1.78
C GLY A 133 -4.36 9.03 3.10
N ARG A 134 -3.27 9.55 3.69
CA ARG A 134 -2.59 8.99 4.86
C ARG A 134 -2.57 9.96 6.04
#